data_AF-A0A0S4IYJ5-F1
#
_entry.id   AF-A0A0S4IYJ5-F1
#
_cell.length_a   1.000
_cell.length_b   1.000
_cell.length_c   1.000
_cell.angle_alpha   90.00
_cell.angle_beta   90.00
_cell.angle_gamma   90.00
#
_symmetry.space_group_name_H-M   'P 1'
#
loop_
_entity.id
_entity.type
_entity.pdbx_description
1 polymer ?
#
loop_
_entity_poly.entity_id
_entity_poly.type
_entity_poly.pdbx_seq_one_letter_code
_entity_poly.pdbx_strand_id
1 'polypeptide(L)'
;MDPQTASKVRMWESLRADARQEDAVIENKLSIFERVALSETPDESTDARFRTLEQELNDQIHQMQRSVLSMQDTARSLPPTPETASMLKHTQRFDEIVAEKFAIVKRLGVDYQKRRERSQLLGKVKQEIESYRESEEFRHLSSENDSLRHTQKRLNDILSQADLTRDKLHQQRQMFTGMADKVLIIAEKVPFINGLLKKIDAKRRREVIILAMLMAVLLFLVFLFW
;
A
#
# COMPACT_ATOMS: atom_id res chain seq x y z
N MET A 1 -1.33 56.55 -55.92
CA MET A 1 -1.68 55.12 -55.71
C MET A 1 -2.71 54.74 -56.75
N ASP A 2 -2.46 53.68 -57.50
CA ASP A 2 -3.39 53.16 -58.51
C ASP A 2 -4.64 52.56 -57.81
N PRO A 3 -5.89 52.91 -58.18
CA PRO A 3 -7.11 52.41 -57.54
C PRO A 3 -7.17 50.88 -57.40
N GLN A 4 -6.57 50.14 -58.34
CA GLN A 4 -6.49 48.67 -58.27
C GLN A 4 -5.59 48.16 -57.12
N THR A 5 -4.52 48.89 -56.79
CA THR A 5 -3.61 48.54 -55.70
C THR A 5 -4.29 48.73 -54.34
N ALA A 6 -5.05 49.83 -54.18
CA ALA A 6 -5.79 50.10 -52.96
C ALA A 6 -6.91 49.08 -52.68
N SER A 7 -7.59 48.58 -53.73
CA SER A 7 -8.58 47.51 -53.61
C SER A 7 -7.96 46.19 -53.16
N LYS A 8 -6.80 45.81 -53.71
CA LYS A 8 -6.06 44.60 -53.31
C LYS A 8 -5.54 44.66 -51.87
N VAL A 9 -5.08 45.83 -51.41
CA VAL A 9 -4.66 46.02 -50.01
C VAL A 9 -5.84 45.85 -49.06
N ARG A 10 -7.01 46.42 -49.37
CA ARG A 10 -8.24 46.22 -48.57
C ARG A 10 -8.69 44.75 -48.54
N MET A 11 -8.57 44.04 -49.66
CA MET A 11 -8.87 42.60 -49.73
C MET A 11 -7.90 41.80 -48.85
N TRP A 12 -6.61 42.14 -48.83
CA TRP A 12 -5.66 41.49 -47.95
C TRP A 12 -5.95 41.78 -46.47
N GLU A 13 -6.34 43.02 -46.14
CA GLU A 13 -6.73 43.40 -44.78
C GLU A 13 -7.99 42.66 -44.30
N SER A 14 -8.99 42.45 -45.16
CA SER A 14 -10.16 41.65 -44.81
C SER A 14 -9.79 40.18 -44.59
N LEU A 15 -9.00 39.58 -45.49
CA LEU A 15 -8.52 38.21 -45.32
C LEU A 15 -7.67 38.03 -44.05
N ARG A 16 -6.90 39.06 -43.66
CA ARG A 16 -6.16 39.06 -42.39
C ARG A 16 -7.09 39.10 -41.19
N ALA A 17 -8.17 39.87 -41.24
CA ALA A 17 -9.16 39.92 -40.17
C ALA A 17 -9.87 38.56 -40.04
N ASP A 18 -10.24 37.96 -41.16
CA ASP A 18 -10.85 36.63 -41.22
C ASP A 18 -9.91 35.56 -40.64
N ALA A 19 -8.63 35.55 -41.05
CA ALA A 19 -7.63 34.61 -40.53
C ALA A 19 -7.42 34.74 -39.01
N ARG A 20 -7.50 35.95 -38.44
CA ARG A 20 -7.44 36.16 -36.98
C ARG A 20 -8.69 35.68 -36.26
N GLN A 21 -9.85 35.83 -36.88
CA GLN A 21 -11.09 35.30 -36.34
C GLN A 21 -11.08 33.76 -36.34
N GLU A 22 -10.63 33.16 -37.43
CA GLU A 22 -10.43 31.70 -37.55
C GLU A 22 -9.42 31.19 -36.51
N ASP A 23 -8.32 31.91 -36.32
CA ASP A 23 -7.31 31.61 -35.29
C ASP A 23 -7.90 31.56 -33.87
N ALA A 24 -8.68 32.58 -33.48
CA ALA A 24 -9.33 32.65 -32.17
C ALA A 24 -10.35 31.52 -31.96
N VAL A 25 -11.09 31.13 -33.00
CA VAL A 25 -12.01 30.00 -32.96
C VAL A 25 -11.24 28.69 -32.77
N ILE A 26 -10.13 28.51 -33.49
CA ILE A 26 -9.29 27.32 -33.37
C ILE A 26 -8.68 27.23 -31.97
N GLU A 27 -8.19 28.33 -31.39
CA GLU A 27 -7.65 28.32 -30.02
C GLU A 27 -8.69 27.89 -28.98
N ASN A 28 -9.93 28.38 -29.09
CA ASN A 28 -11.00 27.96 -28.19
C ASN A 28 -11.27 26.46 -28.32
N LYS A 29 -11.43 25.95 -29.56
CA LYS A 29 -11.63 24.52 -29.79
C LYS A 29 -10.43 23.68 -29.36
N LEU A 30 -9.21 24.16 -29.56
CA LEU A 30 -7.99 23.49 -29.15
C LEU A 30 -7.93 23.33 -27.63
N SER A 31 -8.37 24.34 -26.87
CA SER A 31 -8.46 24.24 -25.40
C SER A 31 -9.47 23.17 -24.94
N ILE A 32 -10.56 22.98 -25.69
CA ILE A 32 -11.55 21.93 -25.42
C ILE A 32 -10.96 20.58 -25.79
N PHE A 33 -10.31 20.49 -26.95
CA PHE A 33 -9.65 19.29 -27.43
C PHE A 33 -8.55 18.82 -26.50
N GLU A 34 -7.70 19.73 -25.98
CA GLU A 34 -6.67 19.42 -24.99
C GLU A 34 -7.27 18.88 -23.70
N ARG A 35 -8.37 19.47 -23.21
CA ARG A 35 -9.08 18.95 -22.04
C ARG A 35 -9.63 17.55 -22.25
N VAL A 36 -10.18 17.26 -23.43
CA VAL A 36 -10.67 15.92 -23.78
C VAL A 36 -9.49 14.94 -23.95
N ALA A 37 -8.38 15.38 -24.55
CA ALA A 37 -7.17 14.59 -24.74
C ALA A 37 -6.49 14.20 -23.41
N LEU A 38 -6.56 15.09 -22.41
CA LEU A 38 -5.97 14.88 -21.09
C LEU A 38 -6.89 14.12 -20.12
N SER A 39 -8.14 13.85 -20.49
CA SER A 39 -9.08 13.07 -19.68
C SER A 39 -8.47 11.71 -19.28
N GLU A 40 -8.57 11.37 -17.99
CA GLU A 40 -7.93 10.18 -17.41
C GLU A 40 -8.60 8.86 -17.82
N THR A 41 -9.89 8.90 -18.15
CA THR A 41 -10.67 7.70 -18.50
C THR A 41 -11.20 7.83 -19.93
N PRO A 42 -10.46 7.30 -20.93
CA PRO A 42 -10.98 7.20 -22.29
C PRO A 42 -12.10 6.15 -22.32
N ASP A 43 -13.33 6.66 -22.28
CA ASP A 43 -14.56 5.89 -22.51
C ASP A 43 -14.95 5.95 -24.00
N GLU A 44 -15.78 5.01 -24.47
CA GLU A 44 -16.24 4.95 -25.86
C GLU A 44 -16.96 6.25 -26.28
N SER A 45 -17.70 6.87 -25.35
CA SER A 45 -18.33 8.18 -25.56
C SER A 45 -17.32 9.32 -25.71
N THR A 46 -16.19 9.24 -25.00
CA THR A 46 -15.12 10.23 -25.04
C THR A 46 -14.27 10.06 -26.30
N ASP A 47 -14.04 8.82 -26.73
CA ASP A 47 -13.38 8.48 -27.99
C ASP A 47 -14.14 9.07 -29.19
N ALA A 48 -15.47 8.89 -29.22
CA ALA A 48 -16.31 9.43 -30.29
C ALA A 48 -16.24 10.97 -30.32
N ARG A 49 -16.33 11.61 -29.15
CA ARG A 49 -16.18 13.06 -29.03
C ARG A 49 -14.80 13.55 -29.46
N PHE A 50 -13.74 12.84 -29.09
CA PHE A 50 -12.37 13.17 -29.46
C PHE A 50 -12.19 13.16 -30.98
N ARG A 51 -12.66 12.10 -31.67
CA ARG A 51 -12.57 11.99 -33.13
C ARG A 51 -13.36 13.06 -33.87
N THR A 52 -14.58 13.36 -33.41
CA THR A 52 -15.38 14.43 -34.00
C THR A 52 -14.69 15.78 -33.84
N LEU A 53 -14.16 16.08 -32.64
CA LEU A 53 -13.42 17.32 -32.39
C LEU A 53 -12.12 17.41 -33.19
N GLU A 54 -11.39 16.30 -33.33
CA GLU A 54 -10.18 16.21 -34.16
C GLU A 54 -10.49 16.54 -35.63
N GLN A 55 -11.54 15.93 -36.17
CA GLN A 55 -11.98 16.19 -37.55
C GLN A 55 -12.40 17.64 -37.73
N GLU A 56 -13.23 18.18 -36.83
CA GLU A 56 -13.66 19.58 -36.89
C GLU A 56 -12.49 20.57 -36.79
N LEU A 57 -11.52 20.30 -35.91
CA LEU A 57 -10.30 21.12 -35.79
C LEU A 57 -9.48 21.06 -37.06
N ASN A 58 -9.30 19.87 -37.64
CA ASN A 58 -8.54 19.70 -38.86
C ASN A 58 -9.19 20.45 -40.03
N ASP A 59 -10.52 20.38 -40.16
CA ASP A 59 -11.29 21.10 -41.18
C ASP A 59 -11.15 22.63 -41.03
N GLN A 60 -11.18 23.14 -39.79
CA GLN A 60 -10.99 24.57 -39.50
C GLN A 60 -9.56 25.05 -39.74
N ILE A 61 -8.55 24.26 -39.39
CA ILE A 61 -7.15 24.60 -39.67
C ILE A 61 -6.91 24.60 -41.20
N HIS A 62 -7.51 23.65 -41.94
CA HIS A 62 -7.46 23.67 -43.41
C HIS A 62 -8.18 24.89 -44.00
N GLN A 63 -9.26 25.37 -43.37
CA GLN A 63 -9.92 26.61 -43.78
C GLN A 63 -9.00 27.82 -43.59
N MET A 64 -8.38 27.94 -42.41
CA MET A 64 -7.39 28.99 -42.13
C MET A 64 -6.22 28.93 -43.10
N GLN A 65 -5.72 27.74 -43.44
CA GLN A 65 -4.68 27.56 -44.45
C GLN A 65 -5.10 28.09 -45.83
N ARG A 66 -6.35 27.88 -46.27
CA ARG A 66 -6.85 28.44 -47.54
C ARG A 66 -6.92 29.96 -47.49
N SER A 67 -7.37 30.53 -46.37
CA SER A 67 -7.40 31.99 -46.15
C SER A 67 -5.99 32.58 -46.24
N VAL A 68 -5.00 31.94 -45.60
CA VAL A 68 -3.59 32.38 -45.61
C VAL A 68 -2.95 32.24 -47.01
N LEU A 69 -3.26 31.18 -47.75
CA LEU A 69 -2.81 31.03 -49.15
C LEU A 69 -3.37 32.15 -50.05
N SER A 70 -4.66 32.48 -49.90
CA SER A 70 -5.29 33.61 -50.61
C SER A 70 -4.65 34.96 -50.21
N MET A 71 -4.29 35.14 -48.94
CA MET A 71 -3.50 36.29 -48.48
C MET A 71 -2.11 36.33 -49.13
N GLN A 72 -1.47 35.18 -49.31
CA GLN A 72 -0.15 35.09 -49.93
C GLN A 72 -0.20 35.46 -51.41
N ASP A 73 -1.21 34.96 -52.14
CA ASP A 73 -1.41 35.25 -53.55
C ASP A 73 -1.76 36.72 -53.79
N THR A 74 -2.63 37.30 -52.96
CA THR A 74 -2.95 38.73 -53.01
C THR A 74 -1.72 39.60 -52.71
N ALA A 75 -0.92 39.23 -51.70
CA ALA A 75 0.34 39.90 -51.35
C ALA A 75 1.39 39.83 -52.47
N ARG A 76 1.52 38.69 -53.15
CA ARG A 76 2.43 38.51 -54.30
C ARG A 76 1.98 39.26 -55.55
N SER A 77 0.69 39.53 -55.70
CA SER A 77 0.12 40.26 -56.84
C SER A 77 0.26 41.79 -56.75
N LEU A 78 0.83 42.30 -55.65
CA LEU A 78 1.07 43.72 -55.38
C LEU A 78 2.51 44.11 -55.78
N PRO A 79 2.75 45.37 -56.20
CA PRO A 79 4.09 45.83 -56.56
C PRO A 79 5.05 45.77 -55.36
N PRO A 80 6.35 45.50 -55.58
CA PRO A 80 7.33 45.35 -54.51
C PRO A 80 7.60 46.69 -53.83
N THR A 81 6.80 46.99 -52.81
CA THR A 81 6.95 48.15 -51.92
C THR A 81 7.36 47.69 -50.53
N PRO A 82 7.97 48.55 -49.69
CA PRO A 82 8.26 48.22 -48.30
C PRO A 82 7.02 47.80 -47.49
N GLU A 83 5.83 48.31 -47.83
CA GLU A 83 4.55 47.90 -47.24
C GLU A 83 4.20 46.45 -47.62
N THR A 84 4.34 46.09 -48.90
CA THR A 84 4.13 44.73 -49.40
C THR A 84 5.11 43.72 -48.79
N ALA A 85 6.36 44.13 -48.54
CA ALA A 85 7.34 43.30 -47.84
C ALA A 85 6.93 43.00 -46.38
N SER A 86 6.29 43.97 -45.70
CA SER A 86 5.72 43.76 -44.36
C SER A 86 4.51 42.81 -44.39
N MET A 87 3.62 42.97 -45.38
CA MET A 87 2.47 42.08 -45.60
C MET A 87 2.90 40.63 -45.83
N LEU A 88 3.93 40.41 -46.67
CA LEU A 88 4.50 39.08 -46.92
C LEU A 88 5.06 38.43 -45.65
N LYS A 89 5.78 39.18 -44.82
CA LYS A 89 6.28 38.69 -43.51
C LYS A 89 5.13 38.32 -42.57
N HIS A 90 4.06 39.11 -42.56
CA HIS A 90 2.87 38.79 -41.77
C HIS A 90 2.21 37.48 -42.25
N THR A 91 2.08 37.28 -43.56
CA THR A 91 1.54 36.03 -44.11
C THR A 91 2.43 34.83 -43.78
N GLN A 92 3.77 34.95 -43.89
CA GLN A 92 4.71 33.89 -43.48
C GLN A 92 4.52 33.48 -42.01
N ARG A 93 4.31 34.45 -41.13
CA ARG A 93 4.02 34.17 -39.72
C ARG A 93 2.70 33.40 -39.53
N PHE A 94 1.67 33.70 -40.34
CA PHE A 94 0.43 32.93 -40.30
C PHE A 94 0.61 31.50 -40.81
N ASP A 95 1.47 31.27 -41.82
CA ASP A 95 1.83 29.92 -42.28
C ASP A 95 2.51 29.12 -41.15
N GLU A 96 3.43 29.75 -40.39
CA GLU A 96 4.08 29.14 -39.23
C GLU A 96 3.06 28.77 -38.13
N ILE A 97 2.12 29.66 -37.82
CA ILE A 97 1.05 29.44 -36.83
C ILE A 97 0.16 28.27 -37.25
N VAL A 98 -0.21 28.18 -38.52
CA VAL A 98 -1.02 27.07 -39.05
C VAL A 98 -0.27 25.74 -38.92
N ALA A 99 1.02 25.73 -39.29
CA ALA A 99 1.86 24.54 -39.15
C ALA A 99 2.02 24.09 -37.69
N GLU A 100 2.17 25.04 -36.76
CA GLU A 100 2.23 24.77 -35.32
C GLU A 100 0.93 24.14 -34.82
N LYS A 101 -0.24 24.65 -35.22
CA LYS A 101 -1.54 24.07 -34.85
C LYS A 101 -1.71 22.64 -35.34
N PHE A 102 -1.32 22.33 -36.58
CA PHE A 102 -1.31 20.95 -37.08
C PHE A 102 -0.40 20.04 -36.26
N ALA A 103 0.79 20.53 -35.90
CA ALA A 103 1.73 19.76 -35.08
C ALA A 103 1.15 19.48 -33.68
N ILE A 104 0.48 20.45 -33.05
CA ILE A 104 -0.17 20.28 -31.75
C ILE A 104 -1.31 19.26 -31.84
N VAL A 105 -2.21 19.37 -32.82
CA VAL A 105 -3.33 18.42 -32.98
C VAL A 105 -2.80 17.00 -33.18
N LYS A 106 -1.81 16.82 -34.06
CA LYS A 106 -1.20 15.51 -34.30
C LYS A 106 -0.53 14.95 -33.05
N ARG A 107 0.18 15.78 -32.29
CA ARG A 107 0.82 15.38 -31.04
C ARG A 107 -0.21 14.92 -30.01
N LEU A 108 -1.26 15.71 -29.80
CA LEU A 108 -2.35 15.38 -28.89
C LEU A 108 -3.08 14.10 -29.32
N GLY A 109 -3.29 13.89 -30.62
CA GLY A 109 -3.82 12.65 -31.19
C GLY A 109 -3.00 11.42 -30.84
N VAL A 110 -1.68 11.48 -31.04
CA VAL A 110 -0.75 10.38 -30.69
C VAL A 110 -0.75 10.12 -29.19
N ASP A 111 -0.71 11.17 -28.36
CA ASP A 111 -0.70 11.04 -26.91
C ASP A 111 -2.02 10.46 -26.38
N TYR A 112 -3.16 10.86 -26.94
CA TYR A 112 -4.46 10.28 -26.63
C TYR A 112 -4.55 8.80 -26.98
N GLN A 113 -4.11 8.42 -28.19
CA GLN A 113 -4.11 7.03 -28.63
C GLN A 113 -3.24 6.13 -27.73
N LYS A 114 -2.06 6.60 -27.33
CA LYS A 114 -1.21 5.87 -26.36
C LYS A 114 -1.90 5.66 -25.01
N ARG A 115 -2.58 6.68 -24.50
CA ARG A 115 -3.33 6.58 -23.23
C ARG A 115 -4.50 5.62 -23.34
N ARG A 116 -5.22 5.65 -24.46
CA ARG A 116 -6.31 4.74 -24.78
C ARG A 116 -5.84 3.29 -24.83
N GLU A 117 -4.77 3.01 -25.57
CA GLU A 117 -4.16 1.68 -25.62
C GLU A 117 -3.75 1.19 -24.23
N ARG A 118 -3.10 2.05 -23.44
CA ARG A 118 -2.76 1.74 -22.05
C ARG A 118 -4.00 1.43 -21.21
N SER A 119 -5.07 2.20 -21.32
CA SER A 119 -6.33 1.96 -20.61
C SER A 119 -6.96 0.62 -20.99
N GLN A 120 -7.00 0.31 -22.29
CA GLN A 120 -7.54 -0.95 -22.79
C GLN A 120 -6.71 -2.16 -22.33
N LEU A 121 -5.37 -2.03 -22.31
CA LEU A 121 -4.49 -3.07 -21.79
C LEU A 121 -4.68 -3.26 -20.28
N LEU A 122 -4.77 -2.18 -19.50
CA LEU A 122 -5.03 -2.27 -18.05
C LEU A 122 -6.41 -2.85 -17.75
N GLY A 123 -7.43 -2.53 -18.56
CA GLY A 123 -8.76 -3.12 -18.46
C GLY A 123 -8.72 -4.64 -18.64
N LYS A 124 -8.03 -5.11 -19.69
CA LYS A 124 -7.83 -6.55 -19.94
C LYS A 124 -7.07 -7.24 -18.82
N VAL A 125 -5.95 -6.67 -18.38
CA VAL A 125 -5.14 -7.21 -17.28
C VAL A 125 -5.94 -7.24 -15.98
N LYS A 126 -6.73 -6.20 -15.68
CA LYS A 126 -7.59 -6.19 -14.49
C LYS A 126 -8.65 -7.29 -14.57
N GLN A 127 -9.26 -7.48 -15.73
CA GLN A 127 -10.24 -8.56 -15.94
C GLN A 127 -9.61 -9.95 -15.81
N GLU A 128 -8.41 -10.15 -16.34
CA GLU A 128 -7.65 -11.40 -16.23
C GLU A 128 -7.18 -11.68 -14.81
N ILE A 129 -6.76 -10.64 -14.07
CA ILE A 129 -6.43 -10.76 -12.64
C ILE A 129 -7.68 -11.12 -11.84
N GLU A 130 -8.83 -10.50 -12.13
CA GLU A 130 -10.06 -10.81 -11.42
C GLU A 130 -10.52 -12.24 -11.72
N SER A 131 -10.49 -12.67 -12.98
CA SER A 131 -10.82 -14.06 -13.33
C SER A 131 -9.86 -15.07 -12.71
N TYR A 132 -8.56 -14.73 -12.62
CA TYR A 132 -7.58 -15.55 -11.91
C TYR A 132 -7.84 -15.57 -10.41
N ARG A 133 -8.25 -14.46 -9.79
CA ARG A 133 -8.63 -14.42 -8.37
C ARG A 133 -9.90 -15.23 -8.08
N GLU A 134 -10.84 -15.23 -9.00
CA GLU A 134 -12.05 -16.05 -8.93
C GLU A 134 -11.77 -17.53 -9.22
N SER A 135 -10.62 -17.85 -9.81
CA SER A 135 -10.23 -19.24 -10.07
C SER A 135 -10.15 -20.03 -8.77
N GLU A 136 -10.66 -21.26 -8.82
CA GLU A 136 -10.64 -22.19 -7.68
C GLU A 136 -9.21 -22.48 -7.23
N GLU A 137 -8.22 -22.46 -8.13
CA GLU A 137 -6.81 -22.63 -7.80
C GLU A 137 -6.28 -21.49 -6.93
N PHE A 138 -6.55 -20.23 -7.28
CA PHE A 138 -6.13 -19.10 -6.45
C PHE A 138 -6.82 -19.11 -5.08
N ARG A 139 -8.12 -19.43 -5.04
CA ARG A 139 -8.87 -19.54 -3.78
C ARG A 139 -8.31 -20.65 -2.88
N HIS A 140 -8.00 -21.81 -3.46
CA HIS A 140 -7.35 -22.91 -2.77
C HIS A 140 -5.98 -22.50 -2.21
N LEU A 141 -5.10 -21.95 -3.05
CA LEU A 141 -3.77 -21.48 -2.64
C LEU A 141 -3.83 -20.38 -1.56
N SER A 142 -4.80 -19.46 -1.65
CA SER A 142 -5.01 -18.43 -0.64
C SER A 142 -5.46 -19.05 0.68
N SER A 143 -6.42 -19.97 0.66
CA SER A 143 -6.88 -20.69 1.86
C SER A 143 -5.79 -21.55 2.49
N GLU A 144 -4.90 -22.11 1.67
CA GLU A 144 -3.76 -22.89 2.11
C GLU A 144 -2.73 -21.99 2.79
N ASN A 145 -2.46 -20.81 2.22
CA ASN A 145 -1.58 -19.81 2.83
C ASN A 145 -2.10 -19.35 4.20
N ASP A 146 -3.41 -19.06 4.30
CA ASP A 146 -4.05 -18.70 5.57
C ASP A 146 -3.94 -19.85 6.58
N SER A 147 -4.17 -21.09 6.15
CA SER A 147 -4.00 -22.29 6.97
C SER A 147 -2.56 -22.49 7.46
N LEU A 148 -1.58 -22.19 6.60
CA LEU A 148 -0.15 -22.21 6.91
C LEU A 148 0.19 -21.14 7.96
N ARG A 149 -0.31 -19.91 7.79
CA ARG A 149 -0.16 -18.81 8.76
C ARG A 149 -0.76 -19.16 10.13
N HIS A 150 -1.96 -19.73 10.14
CA HIS A 150 -2.60 -20.20 11.37
C HIS A 150 -1.79 -21.31 12.05
N THR A 151 -1.23 -22.23 11.26
CA THR A 151 -0.38 -23.32 11.78
C THR A 151 0.93 -22.78 12.34
N GLN A 152 1.58 -21.83 11.66
CA GLN A 152 2.78 -21.17 12.17
C GLN A 152 2.53 -20.48 13.51
N LYS A 153 1.39 -19.78 13.66
CA LYS A 153 1.01 -19.15 14.93
C LYS A 153 0.82 -20.20 16.03
N ARG A 154 0.08 -21.28 15.76
CA ARG A 154 -0.13 -22.37 16.73
C ARG A 154 1.18 -23.04 17.15
N LEU A 155 2.10 -23.24 16.21
CA LEU A 155 3.42 -23.81 16.51
C LEU A 155 4.22 -22.90 17.43
N ASN A 156 4.18 -21.58 17.23
CA ASN A 156 4.82 -20.63 18.13
C ASN A 156 4.21 -20.66 19.53
N ASP A 157 2.88 -20.77 19.64
CA ASP A 157 2.21 -20.88 20.94
C ASP A 157 2.59 -22.19 21.66
N ILE A 158 2.65 -23.31 20.94
CA ILE A 158 3.10 -24.61 21.47
C ILE A 158 4.56 -24.53 21.91
N LEU A 159 5.43 -23.90 21.12
CA LEU A 159 6.84 -23.74 21.45
C LEU A 159 7.02 -22.91 22.73
N SER A 160 6.30 -21.79 22.84
CA SER A 160 6.26 -20.96 24.05
C SER A 160 5.75 -21.74 25.26
N GLN A 161 4.68 -22.53 25.10
CA GLN A 161 4.16 -23.39 26.17
C GLN A 161 5.14 -24.50 26.57
N ALA A 162 5.90 -25.04 25.61
CA ALA A 162 6.93 -26.04 25.88
C ALA A 162 8.09 -25.44 26.70
N ASP A 163 8.54 -24.23 26.36
CA ASP A 163 9.56 -23.51 27.13
C ASP A 163 9.09 -23.20 28.56
N LEU A 164 7.85 -22.71 28.71
CA LEU A 164 7.25 -22.47 30.03
C LEU A 164 7.14 -23.76 30.86
N THR A 165 6.78 -24.87 30.22
CA THR A 165 6.73 -26.18 30.88
C THR A 165 8.12 -26.65 31.29
N ARG A 166 9.13 -26.47 30.44
CA ARG A 166 10.53 -26.79 30.73
C ARG A 166 11.02 -26.05 31.97
N ASP A 167 10.76 -24.75 32.04
CA ASP A 167 11.18 -23.92 33.16
C ASP A 167 10.43 -24.30 34.46
N LYS A 168 9.13 -24.62 34.37
CA LYS A 168 8.36 -25.15 35.51
C LYS A 168 8.91 -26.48 36.02
N LEU A 169 9.24 -27.42 35.13
CA LEU A 169 9.84 -28.71 35.52
C LEU A 169 11.22 -28.50 36.16
N HIS A 170 12.01 -27.55 35.66
CA HIS A 170 13.30 -27.20 36.26
C HIS A 170 13.13 -26.61 37.68
N GLN A 171 12.17 -25.70 37.87
CA GLN A 171 11.83 -25.16 39.20
C GLN A 171 11.33 -26.26 40.14
N GLN A 172 10.45 -27.16 39.67
CA GLN A 172 9.99 -28.31 40.45
C GLN A 172 11.15 -29.21 40.89
N ARG A 173 12.12 -29.49 40.00
CA ARG A 173 13.31 -30.25 40.35
C ARG A 173 14.14 -29.58 41.45
N GLN A 174 14.32 -28.26 41.38
CA GLN A 174 15.01 -27.51 42.44
C GLN A 174 14.25 -27.59 43.78
N MET A 175 12.92 -27.49 43.76
CA MET A 175 12.10 -27.65 44.96
C MET A 175 12.23 -29.05 45.56
N PHE A 176 12.18 -30.10 44.74
CA PHE A 176 12.37 -31.48 45.22
C PHE A 176 13.76 -31.70 45.81
N THR A 177 14.80 -31.10 45.21
CA THR A 177 16.16 -31.15 45.76
C THR A 177 16.21 -30.48 47.13
N GLY A 178 15.61 -29.28 47.26
CA GLY A 178 15.51 -28.61 48.56
C GLY A 178 14.64 -29.34 49.59
N MET A 179 13.62 -30.09 49.16
CA MET A 179 12.85 -30.97 50.04
C MET A 179 13.68 -32.16 50.51
N ALA A 180 14.46 -32.78 49.62
CA ALA A 180 15.37 -33.86 49.98
C ALA A 180 16.37 -33.41 51.04
N ASP A 181 16.96 -32.21 50.90
CA ASP A 181 17.85 -31.62 51.90
C ASP A 181 17.14 -31.41 53.25
N LYS A 182 15.91 -30.88 53.24
CA LYS A 182 15.11 -30.70 54.46
C LYS A 182 14.78 -32.03 55.14
N VAL A 183 14.45 -33.07 54.36
CA VAL A 183 14.20 -34.42 54.89
C VAL A 183 15.48 -34.98 55.53
N LEU A 184 16.63 -34.79 54.91
CA LEU A 184 17.92 -35.19 55.47
C LEU A 184 18.19 -34.48 56.81
N ILE A 185 17.97 -33.16 56.88
CA ILE A 185 18.08 -32.39 58.14
C ILE A 185 17.11 -32.90 59.21
N ILE A 186 15.88 -33.28 58.84
CA ILE A 186 14.92 -33.88 59.79
C ILE A 186 15.43 -35.24 60.27
N ALA A 187 15.92 -36.09 59.37
CA ALA A 187 16.47 -37.41 59.69
C ALA A 187 17.65 -37.31 60.67
N GLU A 188 18.53 -36.31 60.53
CA GLU A 188 19.62 -36.03 61.47
C GLU A 188 19.13 -35.65 62.88
N LYS A 189 17.92 -35.08 63.01
CA LYS A 189 17.34 -34.71 64.31
C LYS A 189 16.58 -35.85 65.01
N VAL A 190 16.18 -36.89 64.28
CA VAL A 190 15.53 -38.09 64.83
C VAL A 190 16.33 -38.75 65.97
N PRO A 191 17.66 -39.00 65.87
CA PRO A 191 18.43 -39.59 66.97
C PRO A 191 18.47 -38.71 68.22
N PHE A 192 18.45 -37.38 68.08
CA PHE A 192 18.38 -36.46 69.21
C PHE A 192 17.05 -36.60 69.97
N ILE A 193 15.93 -36.67 69.24
CA ILE A 193 14.60 -36.91 69.81
C ILE A 193 14.56 -38.27 70.53
N ASN A 194 15.10 -39.32 69.90
CA ASN A 194 15.20 -40.64 70.53
C ASN A 194 16.06 -40.62 71.81
N GLY A 195 17.13 -39.81 71.84
CA GLY A 195 17.95 -39.59 73.03
C GLY A 195 17.18 -38.93 74.18
N LEU A 196 16.36 -37.92 73.88
CA LEU A 196 15.48 -37.28 74.86
C LEU A 196 14.41 -38.24 75.38
N LEU A 197 13.80 -39.03 74.49
CA LEU A 197 12.79 -40.03 74.85
C LEU A 197 13.37 -41.09 75.81
N LYS A 198 14.56 -41.61 75.52
CA LYS A 198 15.28 -42.54 76.39
C LYS A 198 15.59 -41.95 77.77
N LYS A 199 15.94 -40.65 77.85
CA LYS A 199 16.18 -39.96 79.12
C LYS A 199 14.90 -39.82 79.94
N ILE A 200 13.77 -39.52 79.31
CA ILE A 200 12.45 -39.46 79.97
C ILE A 200 12.07 -40.84 80.52
N ASP A 201 12.19 -41.89 79.71
CA ASP A 201 11.88 -43.26 80.15
C ASP A 201 12.82 -43.73 81.28
N ALA A 202 14.09 -43.33 81.26
CA ALA A 202 15.03 -43.64 82.34
C ALA A 202 14.63 -42.95 83.65
N LYS A 203 14.17 -41.69 83.61
CA LYS A 203 13.65 -40.99 84.79
C LYS A 203 12.40 -41.67 85.34
N ARG A 204 11.43 -42.01 84.46
CA ARG A 204 10.20 -42.71 84.84
C ARG A 204 10.48 -44.08 85.45
N ARG A 205 11.41 -44.86 84.87
CA ARG A 205 11.85 -46.14 85.44
C ARG A 205 12.44 -45.98 86.83
N ARG A 206 13.29 -44.97 87.04
CA ARG A 206 13.88 -44.69 88.35
C ARG A 206 12.80 -44.37 89.39
N GLU A 207 11.81 -43.56 89.05
CA GLU A 207 10.68 -43.22 89.94
C GLU A 207 9.86 -44.45 90.32
N VAL A 208 9.56 -45.33 89.37
CA VAL A 208 8.83 -46.59 89.62
C VAL A 208 9.63 -47.54 90.53
N ILE A 209 10.94 -47.67 90.31
CA ILE A 209 11.80 -48.52 91.14
C ILE A 209 11.83 -48.01 92.59
N ILE A 210 11.94 -46.69 92.79
CA ILE A 210 11.91 -46.09 94.14
C ILE A 210 10.58 -46.39 94.83
N LEU A 211 9.46 -46.23 94.14
CA LEU A 211 8.12 -46.53 94.68
C LEU A 211 7.95 -48.01 95.02
N ALA A 212 8.38 -48.91 94.13
CA ALA A 212 8.31 -50.36 94.35
C ALA A 212 9.18 -50.79 95.55
N MET A 213 10.37 -50.21 95.70
CA MET A 213 11.24 -50.47 96.86
C MET A 213 10.60 -49.98 98.15
N LEU A 214 10.02 -48.77 98.18
CA LEU A 214 9.31 -48.25 99.36
C LEU A 214 8.15 -49.16 99.76
N MET A 215 7.33 -49.59 98.80
CA MET A 215 6.24 -50.55 99.01
C MET A 215 6.73 -51.89 99.56
N ALA A 216 7.80 -52.45 98.99
CA ALA A 216 8.37 -53.72 99.44
C ALA A 216 8.91 -53.63 100.87
N VAL A 217 9.60 -52.53 101.21
CA VAL A 217 10.12 -52.29 102.57
C VAL A 217 8.97 -52.12 103.58
N LEU A 218 7.94 -51.36 103.22
CA LEU A 218 6.75 -51.21 104.06
C LEU A 218 6.06 -52.54 104.32
N LEU A 219 5.83 -53.35 103.28
CA LEU A 219 5.22 -54.67 103.42
C LEU A 219 6.08 -55.61 104.27
N PHE A 220 7.40 -55.59 104.10
CA PHE A 220 8.33 -56.39 104.90
C PHE A 220 8.30 -56.00 106.38
N LEU A 221 8.28 -54.70 106.70
CA LEU A 221 8.16 -54.22 108.08
C LEU A 221 6.84 -54.64 108.73
N VAL A 222 5.72 -54.55 107.98
CA VAL A 222 4.41 -55.02 108.46
C VAL A 222 4.43 -56.52 108.77
N PHE A 223 5.04 -57.33 107.90
CA PHE A 223 5.15 -58.78 108.11
C PHE A 223 6.01 -59.17 109.33
N LEU A 224 6.98 -58.32 109.71
CA LEU A 224 7.87 -58.60 110.84
C LEU A 224 7.26 -58.16 112.19
N PHE A 225 6.44 -57.10 112.18
CA PHE A 225 5.79 -56.57 113.38
C PHE A 225 4.45 -57.24 113.73
N TRP A 226 3.88 -58.02 112.81
CA TRP A 226 2.58 -58.71 112.96
C TRP A 226 2.77 -60.22 113.02
#